data_AF-I4EIW2-F1
#
_entry.id   AF-I4EIW2-F1
#
_cell.length_a   1.000
_cell.length_b   1.000
_cell.length_c   1.000
_cell.angle_alpha   90.00
_cell.angle_beta   90.00
_cell.angle_gamma   90.00
#
_symmetry.space_group_name_H-M   'P 1'
#
loop_
_entity.id
_entity.type
_entity.pdbx_description
1 polymer ?
#
loop_
_entity_poly.entity_id
_entity_poly.type
_entity_poly.pdbx_seq_one_letter_code
_entity_poly.pdbx_strand_id
1 'polypeptide(L)'
;MLRLRRRGMLIATLAGAVVSTLLMAILFQPNVDPSRVYYGTDTRAAELLAGAALAFVWEPAWLRGSPGGPVARLIGWLSQATRAPLLLDAVGIAALGALIWFFHWFGEYQPFLYQGGFALVALTTVLLIAVVVHPRARLVPRLLSPGVMRWIGTRSYSMYLWHWPVFAVTRPQLDVSIQGIWLLALRLILTALLAEASYRWVETPFRRGAAGRAWKSFREAQGAHRRQLRIRWAGAAGTGASLMVVLGVAVVGAQQPAPPSYLSSLSSVHATAVGGGSTGPGVPAASSPQPSASGETQGGPQSAAPSQTPASTRPTDPQSSGAVTAIGDSVMAGAAGVLQQEISTLNIDAEIGMQPAKAIDLLRARRDAGQLGQVVVVHVGNNGVFTSAQFDEMMQVLSGVPTVLFVNVKVPRPWEGPNNDVLAGGVSRYSNAKLLDWRRESENRPDLFWDDGIHLRPEGQQLYADLIAGQVQTAKAAP
;
A
#
# COMPACT_ATOMS: atom_id res chain seq x y z
N MET A 1 44.44 3.65 15.81
CA MET A 1 43.02 3.97 16.11
C MET A 1 42.07 3.80 14.91
N LEU A 2 42.36 4.32 13.70
CA LEU A 2 41.47 4.18 12.52
C LEU A 2 41.13 2.72 12.12
N ARG A 3 42.10 1.80 12.17
CA ARG A 3 41.87 0.39 11.79
C ARG A 3 40.97 -0.37 12.77
N LEU A 4 41.10 -0.11 14.08
CA LEU A 4 40.20 -0.67 15.10
C LEU A 4 38.78 -0.13 14.93
N ARG A 5 38.62 1.16 14.62
CA ARG A 5 37.33 1.76 14.30
C ARG A 5 36.68 1.13 13.05
N ARG A 6 37.44 0.88 11.98
CA ARG A 6 36.92 0.23 10.76
C ARG A 6 36.44 -1.20 11.01
N ARG A 7 37.18 -2.00 11.81
CA ARG A 7 36.75 -3.35 12.19
C ARG A 7 35.49 -3.34 13.04
N GLY A 8 35.41 -2.46 14.04
CA GLY A 8 34.21 -2.29 14.87
C GLY A 8 32.99 -1.90 14.03
N MET A 9 33.14 -0.97 13.09
CA MET A 9 32.05 -0.57 12.18
C MET A 9 31.59 -1.71 11.27
N LEU A 10 32.51 -2.48 10.70
CA LEU A 10 32.17 -3.65 9.89
C LEU A 10 31.35 -4.68 10.70
N ILE A 11 31.82 -5.01 11.90
CA ILE A 11 31.12 -5.94 12.80
C ILE A 11 29.73 -5.40 13.12
N ALA A 12 29.61 -4.11 13.46
CA ALA A 12 28.32 -3.47 13.74
C ALA A 12 27.38 -3.51 12.54
N THR A 13 27.85 -3.26 11.31
CA THR A 13 27.01 -3.33 10.10
C THR A 13 26.55 -4.76 9.80
N LEU A 14 27.43 -5.76 9.96
CA LEU A 14 27.07 -7.16 9.73
C LEU A 14 26.09 -7.66 10.79
N ALA A 15 26.35 -7.35 12.07
CA ALA A 15 25.46 -7.70 13.16
C ALA A 15 24.09 -7.03 12.98
N GLY A 16 24.04 -5.75 12.62
CA GLY A 16 22.80 -5.04 12.34
C GLY A 16 22.03 -5.65 11.17
N ALA A 17 22.72 -6.10 10.10
CA ALA A 17 22.06 -6.77 8.98
C ALA A 17 21.43 -8.10 9.40
N VAL A 18 22.16 -8.90 10.19
CA VAL A 18 21.64 -10.18 10.73
C VAL A 18 20.44 -9.93 11.65
N VAL A 19 20.54 -8.99 12.58
CA VAL A 19 19.44 -8.64 13.48
C VAL A 19 18.21 -8.17 12.70
N SER A 20 18.40 -7.33 11.68
CA SER A 20 17.31 -6.84 10.84
C SER A 20 16.62 -7.96 10.07
N THR A 21 17.39 -8.90 9.48
CA THR A 21 16.85 -10.08 8.79
C THR A 21 16.11 -11.02 9.75
N LEU A 22 16.69 -11.30 10.92
CA LEU A 22 16.05 -12.14 11.93
C LEU A 22 14.76 -11.51 12.45
N LEU A 23 14.77 -10.20 12.71
CA LEU A 23 13.59 -9.47 13.15
C LEU A 23 12.47 -9.54 12.10
N MET A 24 12.81 -9.41 10.82
CA MET A 24 11.84 -9.58 9.73
C MET A 24 11.25 -10.99 9.73
N ALA A 25 12.09 -12.02 9.82
CA ALA A 25 11.64 -13.41 9.81
C ALA A 25 10.78 -13.77 11.03
N ILE A 26 11.09 -13.21 12.21
CA ILE A 26 10.35 -13.44 13.45
C ILE A 26 9.00 -12.70 13.45
N LEU A 27 8.97 -11.46 12.98
CA LEU A 27 7.75 -10.65 12.95
C LEU A 27 6.82 -10.99 11.78
N PHE A 28 7.33 -11.66 10.76
CA PHE A 28 6.53 -12.06 9.61
C PHE A 28 5.51 -13.12 10.01
N GLN A 29 4.24 -12.82 9.74
CA GLN A 29 3.14 -13.76 9.90
C GLN A 29 2.63 -14.17 8.52
N PRO A 30 2.71 -15.46 8.15
CA PRO A 30 2.13 -15.95 6.92
C PRO A 30 0.64 -15.65 6.89
N ASN A 31 0.14 -15.21 5.73
CA ASN A 31 -1.26 -14.84 5.58
C ASN A 31 -1.66 -13.74 6.59
N VAL A 32 -0.91 -12.66 6.67
CA VAL A 32 -1.32 -11.38 7.27
C VAL A 32 -0.70 -10.29 6.39
N ASP A 33 -1.29 -9.09 6.35
CA ASP A 33 -0.71 -7.95 5.64
C ASP A 33 0.77 -7.74 6.07
N PRO A 34 1.74 -7.90 5.15
CA PRO A 34 3.16 -7.80 5.49
C PRO A 34 3.63 -6.35 5.62
N SER A 35 2.77 -5.35 5.45
CA SER A 35 3.14 -3.92 5.41
C SER A 35 4.06 -3.48 6.55
N ARG A 36 3.82 -3.95 7.80
CA ARG A 36 4.67 -3.59 8.94
C ARG A 36 6.13 -4.05 8.78
N VAL A 37 6.35 -5.29 8.33
CA VAL A 37 7.71 -5.83 8.13
C VAL A 37 8.29 -5.38 6.80
N TYR A 38 7.44 -5.06 5.81
CA TYR A 38 7.88 -4.58 4.51
C TYR A 38 8.34 -3.12 4.52
N TYR A 39 7.64 -2.24 5.24
CA TYR A 39 7.97 -0.80 5.35
C TYR A 39 8.78 -0.46 6.61
N GLY A 40 8.98 -1.42 7.51
CA GLY A 40 9.74 -1.20 8.74
C GLY A 40 11.23 -0.98 8.46
N THR A 41 11.79 0.15 8.89
CA THR A 41 13.24 0.42 8.75
C THR A 41 14.08 -0.61 9.51
N ASP A 42 13.60 -1.06 10.66
CA ASP A 42 14.24 -2.08 11.51
C ASP A 42 14.37 -3.44 10.80
N THR A 43 13.42 -3.77 9.94
CA THR A 43 13.28 -5.06 9.22
C THR A 43 13.82 -5.00 7.78
N ARG A 44 14.00 -3.79 7.24
CA ARG A 44 14.59 -3.50 5.90
C ARG A 44 16.00 -2.88 5.95
N ALA A 45 16.62 -2.79 7.13
CA ALA A 45 17.97 -2.24 7.25
C ALA A 45 19.03 -3.18 6.66
N ALA A 46 18.74 -4.48 6.58
CA ALA A 46 19.69 -5.50 6.17
C ALA A 46 20.36 -5.22 4.81
N GLU A 47 19.58 -4.79 3.82
CA GLU A 47 20.06 -4.57 2.46
C GLU A 47 21.01 -3.37 2.37
N LEU A 48 20.67 -2.28 3.07
CA LEU A 48 21.53 -1.09 3.18
C LEU A 48 22.82 -1.42 3.94
N LEU A 49 22.70 -2.15 5.05
CA LEU A 49 23.83 -2.54 5.89
C LEU A 49 24.76 -3.54 5.18
N ALA A 50 24.23 -4.44 4.36
CA ALA A 50 25.01 -5.35 3.52
C ALA A 50 25.87 -4.57 2.50
N GLY A 51 25.28 -3.55 1.84
CA GLY A 51 26.02 -2.64 0.97
C GLY A 51 27.09 -1.83 1.71
N ALA A 52 26.78 -1.34 2.91
CA ALA A 52 27.74 -0.63 3.75
C ALA A 52 28.91 -1.53 4.20
N ALA A 53 28.61 -2.78 4.57
CA ALA A 53 29.62 -3.78 4.92
C ALA A 53 30.56 -4.07 3.74
N LEU A 54 30.03 -4.17 2.52
CA LEU A 54 30.85 -4.31 1.31
C LEU A 54 31.83 -3.14 1.17
N ALA A 55 31.39 -1.90 1.37
CA ALA A 55 32.27 -0.73 1.27
C ALA A 55 33.44 -0.75 2.28
N PHE A 56 33.27 -1.36 3.46
CA PHE A 56 34.34 -1.50 4.43
C PHE A 56 35.38 -2.57 4.06
N VAL A 57 34.99 -3.60 3.29
CA VAL A 57 35.85 -4.75 2.97
C VAL A 57 36.43 -4.64 1.55
N TRP A 58 35.68 -4.06 0.62
CA TRP A 58 35.95 -4.09 -0.80
C TRP A 58 36.33 -2.69 -1.32
N GLU A 59 37.63 -2.39 -1.25
CA GLU A 59 38.19 -1.15 -1.80
C GLU A 59 38.99 -1.50 -3.07
N PRO A 60 38.48 -1.20 -4.28
CA PRO A 60 39.12 -1.60 -5.54
C PRO A 60 40.54 -1.05 -5.74
N ALA A 61 40.90 0.01 -5.00
CA ALA A 61 42.27 0.53 -4.97
C ALA A 61 43.27 -0.45 -4.35
N TRP A 62 42.85 -1.25 -3.35
CA TRP A 62 43.69 -2.26 -2.70
C TRP A 62 44.01 -3.46 -3.60
N LEU A 63 43.18 -3.70 -4.61
CA LEU A 63 43.40 -4.73 -5.64
C LEU A 63 44.44 -4.29 -6.69
N ARG A 64 44.84 -3.01 -6.68
CA ARG A 64 45.85 -2.42 -7.60
C ARG A 64 47.21 -2.15 -6.94
N GLY A 65 47.35 -2.29 -5.61
CA GLY A 65 48.63 -2.12 -4.91
C GLY A 65 48.58 -2.51 -3.42
N SER A 66 49.41 -3.49 -3.05
CA SER A 66 49.74 -4.08 -1.73
C SER A 66 48.63 -4.36 -0.69
N PRO A 67 48.34 -5.64 -0.35
CA PRO A 67 47.25 -6.01 0.57
C PRO A 67 47.64 -5.89 2.05
N GLY A 68 46.91 -5.08 2.81
CA GLY A 68 47.13 -4.90 4.25
C GLY A 68 46.51 -5.96 5.18
N GLY A 69 45.99 -7.09 4.67
CA GLY A 69 45.31 -8.10 5.51
C GLY A 69 45.20 -9.51 4.90
N PRO A 70 44.94 -10.54 5.73
CA PRO A 70 44.87 -11.95 5.30
C PRO A 70 43.74 -12.24 4.29
N VAL A 71 42.56 -11.64 4.47
CA VAL A 71 41.43 -11.77 3.54
C VAL A 71 41.75 -11.15 2.17
N ALA A 72 42.38 -9.97 2.16
CA ALA A 72 42.82 -9.31 0.93
C ALA A 72 43.92 -10.10 0.20
N ARG A 73 44.77 -10.83 0.94
CA ARG A 73 45.77 -11.74 0.36
C ARG A 73 45.14 -12.97 -0.29
N LEU A 74 44.14 -13.58 0.36
CA LEU A 74 43.40 -14.72 -0.20
C LEU A 74 42.64 -14.34 -1.49
N ILE A 75 41.93 -13.20 -1.46
CA ILE A 75 41.22 -12.65 -2.64
C ILE A 75 42.23 -12.24 -3.73
N GLY A 76 43.34 -11.63 -3.35
CA GLY A 76 44.44 -11.28 -4.25
C GLY A 76 45.05 -12.51 -4.93
N TRP A 77 45.19 -13.63 -4.23
CA TRP A 77 45.72 -14.89 -4.77
C TRP A 77 44.71 -15.57 -5.72
N LEU A 78 43.44 -15.69 -5.32
CA LEU A 78 42.37 -16.21 -6.18
C LEU A 78 42.19 -15.38 -7.46
N SER A 79 42.36 -14.06 -7.36
CA SER A 79 42.25 -13.14 -8.50
C SER A 79 43.49 -13.10 -9.40
N GLN A 80 44.61 -13.72 -9.00
CA GLN A 80 45.85 -13.84 -9.79
C GLN A 80 45.90 -15.10 -10.66
N ALA A 81 44.94 -16.03 -10.51
CA ALA A 81 44.82 -17.19 -11.38
C ALA A 81 44.50 -16.76 -12.83
N THR A 82 45.08 -17.45 -13.83
CA THR A 82 44.88 -17.16 -15.26
C THR A 82 43.42 -17.23 -15.70
N ARG A 83 42.58 -18.00 -14.99
CA ARG A 83 41.13 -18.13 -15.23
C ARG A 83 40.27 -17.14 -14.43
N ALA A 84 40.87 -16.29 -13.60
CA ALA A 84 40.13 -15.36 -12.73
C ALA A 84 39.14 -14.44 -13.49
N PRO A 85 39.46 -13.88 -14.68
CA PRO A 85 38.49 -13.05 -15.41
C PRO A 85 37.23 -13.80 -15.84
N LEU A 86 37.37 -15.02 -16.36
CA LEU A 86 36.25 -15.86 -16.82
C LEU A 86 35.37 -16.30 -15.65
N LEU A 87 35.98 -16.70 -14.53
CA LEU A 87 35.25 -17.07 -13.32
C LEU A 87 34.48 -15.87 -12.74
N LEU A 88 35.10 -14.69 -12.70
CA LEU A 88 34.43 -13.47 -12.24
C LEU A 88 33.24 -13.10 -13.14
N ASP A 89 33.42 -13.15 -14.47
CA ASP A 89 32.34 -12.86 -15.41
C ASP A 89 31.21 -13.90 -15.28
N ALA A 90 31.52 -15.19 -15.11
CA ALA A 90 30.52 -16.23 -14.87
C ALA A 90 29.74 -15.99 -13.57
N VAL A 91 30.44 -15.65 -12.48
CA VAL A 91 29.80 -15.32 -11.18
C VAL A 91 28.92 -14.08 -11.30
N GLY A 92 29.37 -13.03 -11.99
CA GLY A 92 28.57 -11.83 -12.17
C GLY A 92 27.36 -12.03 -13.08
N ILE A 93 27.49 -12.83 -14.16
CA ILE A 93 26.35 -13.23 -14.99
C ILE A 93 25.36 -14.06 -14.19
N ALA A 94 25.84 -15.04 -13.41
CA ALA A 94 24.98 -15.86 -12.56
C ALA A 94 24.25 -15.00 -11.51
N ALA A 95 24.94 -14.05 -10.88
CA ALA A 95 24.32 -13.12 -9.93
C ALA A 95 23.28 -12.22 -10.60
N LEU A 96 23.57 -11.67 -11.79
CA LEU A 96 22.61 -10.89 -12.56
C LEU A 96 21.38 -11.72 -12.98
N GLY A 97 21.61 -12.94 -13.48
CA GLY A 97 20.55 -13.88 -13.84
C GLY A 97 19.69 -14.27 -12.63
N ALA A 98 20.31 -14.48 -11.46
CA ALA A 98 19.59 -14.74 -10.23
C ALA A 98 18.71 -13.56 -9.81
N LEU A 99 19.18 -12.31 -9.94
CA LEU A 99 18.35 -11.13 -9.66
C LEU A 99 17.17 -11.00 -10.63
N ILE A 100 17.38 -11.27 -11.92
CA ILE A 100 16.30 -11.28 -12.93
C ILE A 100 15.29 -12.40 -12.61
N TRP A 101 15.77 -13.58 -12.22
CA TRP A 101 14.91 -14.68 -11.80
C TRP A 101 14.10 -14.33 -10.53
N PHE A 102 14.74 -13.74 -9.51
CA PHE A 102 14.03 -13.27 -8.32
C PHE A 102 12.91 -12.28 -8.68
N PHE A 103 13.21 -11.32 -9.55
CA PHE A 103 12.25 -10.31 -10.01
C PHE A 103 11.05 -10.92 -10.75
N HIS A 104 11.26 -11.95 -11.56
CA HIS A 104 10.16 -12.59 -12.32
C HIS A 104 9.34 -13.57 -11.50
N TRP A 105 9.93 -14.26 -10.52
CA TRP A 105 9.31 -15.41 -9.87
C TRP A 105 8.71 -15.11 -8.50
N PHE A 106 9.20 -14.09 -7.80
CA PHE A 106 8.75 -13.76 -6.46
C PHE A 106 8.04 -12.41 -6.43
N GLY A 107 6.81 -12.41 -5.92
CA GLY A 107 6.05 -11.20 -5.59
C GLY A 107 6.04 -10.94 -4.10
N GLU A 108 5.55 -9.76 -3.72
CA GLU A 108 5.51 -9.27 -2.33
C GLU A 108 4.68 -10.12 -1.35
N TYR A 109 3.87 -11.07 -1.85
CA TYR A 109 3.05 -11.95 -1.01
C TYR A 109 3.74 -13.27 -0.65
N GLN A 110 4.94 -13.53 -1.19
CA GLN A 110 5.63 -14.81 -0.99
C GLN A 110 6.31 -14.86 0.38
N PRO A 111 5.95 -15.81 1.28
CA PRO A 111 6.55 -15.95 2.61
C PRO A 111 8.08 -16.04 2.61
N PHE A 112 8.62 -16.71 1.59
CA PHE A 112 10.06 -16.87 1.39
C PHE A 112 10.83 -15.53 1.42
N LEU A 113 10.27 -14.45 0.86
CA LEU A 113 10.94 -13.16 0.82
C LEU A 113 11.22 -12.62 2.23
N TYR A 114 10.26 -12.79 3.14
CA TYR A 114 10.32 -12.30 4.52
C TYR A 114 11.12 -13.21 5.45
N GLN A 115 11.27 -14.49 5.08
CA GLN A 115 12.02 -15.50 5.83
C GLN A 115 13.48 -15.62 5.37
N GLY A 116 14.08 -14.50 4.92
CA GLY A 116 15.48 -14.43 4.49
C GLY A 116 15.69 -14.25 2.99
N GLY A 117 14.64 -14.33 2.16
CA GLY A 117 14.74 -14.07 0.72
C GLY A 117 15.25 -12.66 0.40
N PHE A 118 14.80 -11.62 1.11
CA PHE A 118 15.35 -10.26 0.95
C PHE A 118 16.84 -10.18 1.27
N ALA A 119 17.30 -10.88 2.31
CA ALA A 119 18.73 -10.96 2.63
C ALA A 119 19.51 -11.67 1.53
N LEU A 120 18.96 -12.74 0.93
CA LEU A 120 19.57 -13.43 -0.20
C LEU A 120 19.67 -12.53 -1.45
N VAL A 121 18.63 -11.75 -1.74
CA VAL A 121 18.64 -10.76 -2.83
C VAL A 121 19.71 -9.68 -2.57
N ALA A 122 19.83 -9.21 -1.32
CA ALA A 122 20.85 -8.25 -0.94
C ALA A 122 22.28 -8.81 -1.10
N LEU A 123 22.52 -10.05 -0.67
CA LEU A 123 23.81 -10.71 -0.83
C LEU A 123 24.15 -10.94 -2.31
N THR A 124 23.17 -11.33 -3.12
CA THR A 124 23.33 -11.48 -4.57
C THR A 124 23.66 -10.13 -5.23
N THR A 125 23.03 -9.05 -4.78
CA THR A 125 23.31 -7.69 -5.25
C THR A 125 24.73 -7.24 -4.84
N VAL A 126 25.13 -7.51 -3.59
CA VAL A 126 26.49 -7.25 -3.09
C VAL A 126 27.53 -8.00 -3.91
N LEU A 127 27.28 -9.26 -4.24
CA LEU A 127 28.14 -10.07 -5.09
C LEU A 127 28.26 -9.48 -6.50
N LEU A 128 27.14 -9.09 -7.12
CA LEU A 128 27.14 -8.45 -8.43
C LEU A 128 27.94 -7.14 -8.42
N ILE A 129 27.72 -6.28 -7.41
CA ILE A 129 28.49 -5.03 -7.26
C ILE A 129 29.98 -5.33 -7.12
N ALA A 130 30.36 -6.29 -6.28
CA ALA A 130 31.75 -6.67 -6.06
C ALA A 130 32.46 -7.10 -7.35
N VAL A 131 31.76 -7.86 -8.21
CA VAL A 131 32.25 -8.28 -9.54
C VAL A 131 32.32 -7.10 -10.51
N VAL A 132 31.28 -6.27 -10.60
CA VAL A 132 31.21 -5.13 -11.53
C VAL A 132 32.35 -4.14 -11.31
N VAL A 133 32.73 -3.89 -10.05
CA VAL A 133 33.83 -2.97 -9.71
C VAL A 133 35.20 -3.63 -9.73
N HIS A 134 35.29 -4.95 -9.98
CA HIS A 134 36.55 -5.67 -9.95
C HIS A 134 37.40 -5.37 -11.21
N PRO A 135 38.68 -4.97 -11.07
CA PRO A 135 39.51 -4.54 -12.20
C PRO A 135 39.73 -5.58 -13.30
N ARG A 136 39.56 -6.87 -12.99
CA ARG A 136 39.75 -7.99 -13.93
C ARG A 136 38.46 -8.50 -14.59
N ALA A 137 37.28 -8.09 -14.12
CA ALA A 137 36.02 -8.45 -14.78
C ALA A 137 35.92 -7.72 -16.13
N ARG A 138 35.40 -8.38 -17.16
CA ARG A 138 35.41 -7.84 -18.53
C ARG A 138 34.02 -7.71 -19.10
N LEU A 139 33.20 -8.76 -19.01
CA LEU A 139 31.90 -8.83 -19.66
C LEU A 139 30.83 -8.06 -18.87
N VAL A 140 30.70 -8.35 -17.57
CA VAL A 140 29.64 -7.77 -16.73
C VAL A 140 29.75 -6.24 -16.61
N PRO A 141 30.95 -5.65 -16.41
CA PRO A 141 31.09 -4.20 -16.43
C PRO A 141 30.74 -3.58 -17.79
N ARG A 142 31.03 -4.25 -18.92
CA ARG A 142 30.66 -3.75 -20.26
C ARG A 142 29.15 -3.70 -20.48
N LEU A 143 28.41 -4.65 -19.91
CA LEU A 143 26.94 -4.67 -19.96
C LEU A 143 26.31 -3.61 -19.06
N LEU A 144 26.85 -3.41 -17.85
CA LEU A 144 26.22 -2.54 -16.83
C LEU A 144 26.81 -1.12 -16.73
N SER A 145 27.93 -0.84 -17.40
CA SER A 145 28.57 0.48 -17.43
C SER A 145 28.42 1.31 -18.73
N PRO A 146 27.54 1.00 -19.71
CA PRO A 146 27.24 1.95 -20.79
C PRO A 146 26.83 3.33 -20.25
N GLY A 147 27.05 4.39 -21.04
CA GLY A 147 26.80 5.77 -20.60
C GLY A 147 25.38 5.98 -20.09
N VAL A 148 24.38 5.40 -20.76
CA VAL A 148 22.96 5.45 -20.34
C VAL A 148 22.75 4.75 -19.01
N MET A 149 23.28 3.54 -18.82
CA MET A 149 23.09 2.79 -17.58
C MET A 149 23.74 3.49 -16.39
N ARG A 150 24.92 4.09 -16.59
CA ARG A 150 25.56 4.95 -15.57
C ARG A 150 24.75 6.22 -15.30
N TRP A 151 24.17 6.83 -16.33
CA TRP A 151 23.32 8.01 -16.17
C TRP A 151 22.08 7.68 -15.32
N ILE A 152 21.38 6.59 -15.63
CA ILE A 152 20.25 6.08 -14.83
C ILE A 152 20.70 5.78 -13.40
N GLY A 153 21.77 4.99 -13.24
CA GLY A 153 22.25 4.55 -11.92
C GLY A 153 22.68 5.70 -11.01
N THR A 154 23.25 6.78 -11.56
CA THR A 154 23.62 7.96 -10.78
C THR A 154 22.44 8.83 -10.37
N ARG A 155 21.26 8.64 -10.96
CA ARG A 155 20.03 9.41 -10.72
C ARG A 155 18.89 8.56 -10.18
N SER A 156 19.14 7.28 -9.89
CA SER A 156 18.14 6.29 -9.52
C SER A 156 17.35 6.72 -8.29
N TYR A 157 18.01 7.33 -7.30
CA TYR A 157 17.35 7.88 -6.11
C TYR A 157 16.39 9.02 -6.47
N SER A 158 16.84 9.99 -7.26
CA SER A 158 15.99 11.10 -7.71
C SER A 158 14.82 10.59 -8.58
N MET A 159 15.04 9.60 -9.46
CA MET A 159 13.97 8.97 -10.23
C MET A 159 12.95 8.27 -9.33
N TYR A 160 13.42 7.53 -8.33
CA TYR A 160 12.57 6.87 -7.34
C TYR A 160 11.73 7.88 -6.55
N LEU A 161 12.26 9.06 -6.21
CA LEU A 161 11.46 10.07 -5.52
C LEU A 161 10.40 10.71 -6.42
N TRP A 162 10.75 11.06 -7.66
CA TRP A 162 9.87 11.84 -8.53
C TRP A 162 8.87 11.02 -9.33
N HIS A 163 9.12 9.73 -9.57
CA HIS A 163 8.19 8.91 -10.36
C HIS A 163 6.81 8.82 -9.69
N TRP A 164 6.74 8.62 -8.37
CA TRP A 164 5.45 8.42 -7.69
C TRP A 164 4.57 9.68 -7.73
N PRO A 165 5.05 10.90 -7.36
CA PRO A 165 4.29 12.12 -7.54
C PRO A 165 3.82 12.35 -8.98
N VAL A 166 4.69 12.10 -9.97
CA VAL A 166 4.32 12.22 -11.39
C VAL A 166 3.16 11.29 -11.73
N PHE A 167 3.20 10.03 -11.28
CA PHE A 167 2.11 9.08 -11.52
C PHE A 167 0.83 9.45 -10.76
N ALA A 168 0.96 9.99 -9.55
CA ALA A 168 -0.16 10.38 -8.69
C ALA A 168 -0.95 11.59 -9.24
N VAL A 169 -0.29 12.53 -9.93
CA VAL A 169 -0.92 13.74 -10.49
C VAL A 169 -1.25 13.63 -11.98
N THR A 170 -0.97 12.48 -12.60
CA THR A 170 -1.28 12.22 -14.02
C THR A 170 -2.17 11.01 -14.17
N ARG A 171 -3.11 10.79 -13.24
CA ARG A 171 -4.02 9.64 -13.30
C ARG A 171 -4.86 9.75 -14.58
N PRO A 172 -4.89 8.70 -15.41
CA PRO A 172 -5.62 8.74 -16.66
C PRO A 172 -7.12 8.92 -16.35
N GLN A 173 -7.84 9.59 -17.24
CA GLN A 173 -9.28 9.93 -17.14
C GLN A 173 -9.68 10.85 -15.98
N LEU A 174 -8.82 11.01 -14.98
CA LEU A 174 -9.07 11.86 -13.81
C LEU A 174 -8.32 13.19 -13.89
N ASP A 175 -6.99 13.14 -14.08
CA ASP A 175 -6.15 14.34 -14.15
C ASP A 175 -5.76 14.68 -15.60
N VAL A 176 -5.65 13.67 -16.47
CA VAL A 176 -5.23 13.81 -17.87
C VAL A 176 -6.06 12.94 -18.81
N SER A 177 -6.30 13.43 -20.03
CA SER A 177 -7.08 12.72 -21.06
C SER A 177 -6.27 11.69 -21.87
N ILE A 178 -4.94 11.69 -21.73
CA ILE A 178 -4.04 10.77 -22.45
C ILE A 178 -3.96 9.45 -21.69
N GLN A 179 -3.87 8.33 -22.41
CA GLN A 179 -3.79 6.99 -21.84
C GLN A 179 -2.77 6.10 -22.58
N GLY A 180 -2.52 4.90 -22.04
CA GLY A 180 -1.66 3.89 -22.66
C GLY A 180 -0.19 4.32 -22.80
N ILE A 181 0.44 3.90 -23.89
CA ILE A 181 1.88 4.09 -24.13
C ILE A 181 2.29 5.57 -24.18
N TRP A 182 1.41 6.45 -24.65
CA TRP A 182 1.67 7.89 -24.74
C TRP A 182 1.72 8.54 -23.35
N LEU A 183 0.81 8.15 -22.46
CA LEU A 183 0.86 8.58 -21.06
C LEU A 183 2.10 8.04 -20.37
N LEU A 184 2.46 6.77 -20.62
CA LEU A 184 3.68 6.20 -20.06
C LEU A 184 4.93 6.97 -20.53
N ALA A 185 5.04 7.26 -21.82
CA ALA A 185 6.13 8.04 -22.38
C ALA A 185 6.24 9.43 -21.72
N LEU A 186 5.10 10.14 -21.59
CA LEU A 186 5.03 11.43 -20.90
C LEU A 186 5.54 11.31 -19.44
N ARG A 187 5.04 10.33 -18.68
CA ARG A 187 5.45 10.10 -17.29
C ARG A 187 6.94 9.81 -17.14
N LEU A 188 7.50 8.99 -18.04
CA LEU A 188 8.93 8.68 -18.04
C LEU A 188 9.78 9.92 -18.36
N ILE A 189 9.36 10.73 -19.33
CA ILE A 189 10.03 11.99 -19.68
C ILE A 189 9.98 12.97 -18.50
N LEU A 190 8.81 13.20 -17.92
CA LEU A 190 8.65 14.09 -16.76
C LEU A 190 9.50 13.62 -15.57
N THR A 191 9.47 12.32 -15.27
CA THR A 191 10.31 11.72 -14.22
C THR A 191 11.79 11.94 -14.49
N ALA A 192 12.25 11.71 -15.72
CA ALA A 192 13.64 11.91 -16.11
C ALA A 192 14.09 13.38 -15.98
N LEU A 193 13.25 14.32 -16.41
CA LEU A 193 13.52 15.77 -16.32
C LEU A 193 13.58 16.24 -14.86
N LEU A 194 12.60 15.86 -14.05
CA LEU A 194 12.56 16.20 -12.62
C LEU A 194 13.72 15.53 -11.87
N ALA A 195 14.06 14.29 -12.20
CA ALA A 195 15.20 13.60 -11.63
C ALA A 195 16.53 14.26 -12.01
N GLU A 196 16.71 14.72 -13.26
CA GLU A 196 17.92 15.46 -13.66
C GLU A 196 18.02 16.80 -12.91
N ALA A 197 16.91 17.53 -12.81
CA ALA A 197 16.83 18.79 -12.08
C ALA A 197 17.21 18.60 -10.60
N SER A 198 16.58 17.63 -9.94
CA SER A 198 16.83 17.28 -8.55
C SER A 198 18.27 16.81 -8.34
N TYR A 199 18.78 15.94 -9.22
CA TYR A 199 20.15 15.45 -9.16
C TYR A 199 21.17 16.58 -9.30
N ARG A 200 20.98 17.52 -10.23
CA ARG A 200 21.92 18.62 -10.47
C ARG A 200 21.89 19.68 -9.37
N TRP A 201 20.70 20.10 -8.95
CA TRP A 201 20.54 21.28 -8.09
C TRP A 201 20.33 20.96 -6.62
N VAL A 202 19.94 19.74 -6.29
CA VAL A 202 19.74 19.29 -4.90
C VAL A 202 20.78 18.23 -4.54
N GLU A 203 20.77 17.09 -5.21
CA GLU A 203 21.58 15.94 -4.79
C GLU A 203 23.10 16.20 -4.91
N THR A 204 23.56 16.69 -6.07
CA THR A 204 24.98 16.91 -6.36
C THR A 204 25.65 17.92 -5.41
N PRO A 205 25.05 19.09 -5.09
CA PRO A 205 25.60 20.00 -4.08
C PRO A 205 25.83 19.34 -2.72
N PHE A 206 24.85 18.57 -2.23
CA PHE A 206 24.97 17.86 -0.95
C PHE A 206 26.04 16.76 -1.02
N ARG A 207 26.07 15.96 -2.09
CA ARG A 207 27.09 14.93 -2.33
C ARG A 207 28.51 15.50 -2.41
N ARG A 208 28.67 16.70 -2.96
CA ARG A 208 29.96 17.43 -3.03
C ARG A 208 30.27 18.23 -1.77
N GLY A 209 29.54 18.04 -0.68
CA GLY A 209 29.85 18.61 0.64
C GLY A 209 29.42 20.07 0.84
N ALA A 210 28.48 20.60 0.05
CA ALA A 210 27.98 21.96 0.23
C ALA A 210 27.39 22.17 1.64
N ALA A 211 26.64 21.20 2.16
CA ALA A 211 26.09 21.24 3.51
C ALA A 211 27.19 21.32 4.59
N GLY A 212 28.24 20.50 4.46
CA GLY A 212 29.38 20.52 5.37
C GLY A 212 30.15 21.85 5.35
N ARG A 213 30.36 22.42 4.15
CA ARG A 213 30.97 23.76 4.00
C ARG A 213 30.08 24.85 4.60
N ALA A 214 28.78 24.79 4.38
CA ALA A 214 27.83 25.75 4.93
C ALA A 214 27.80 25.69 6.47
N TRP A 215 27.80 24.49 7.05
CA TRP A 215 27.88 24.29 8.49
C TRP A 215 29.20 24.79 9.08
N LYS A 216 30.33 24.49 8.42
CA LYS A 216 31.65 24.98 8.84
C LYS A 216 31.69 26.52 8.81
N SER A 217 31.24 27.12 7.71
CA SER A 217 31.14 28.58 7.55
C SER A 217 30.27 29.20 8.65
N PHE A 218 29.14 28.59 9.00
CA PHE A 218 28.31 29.05 10.10
C PHE A 218 28.99 28.97 11.48
N ARG A 219 29.70 27.88 11.75
CA ARG A 219 30.43 27.67 13.02
C ARG A 219 31.61 28.61 13.20
N GLU A 220 32.32 28.92 12.12
CA GLU A 220 33.52 29.76 12.12
C GLU A 220 33.20 31.25 11.97
N ALA A 221 32.00 31.61 11.50
CA ALA A 221 31.58 33.00 11.35
C ALA A 221 31.49 33.74 12.70
N GLN A 222 31.97 34.97 12.74
CA GLN A 222 31.88 35.88 13.88
C GLN A 222 31.23 37.23 13.49
N GLY A 223 30.80 38.00 14.49
CA GLY A 223 30.27 39.35 14.31
C GLY A 223 29.09 39.47 13.32
N ALA A 224 29.13 40.49 12.46
CA ALA A 224 28.09 40.80 11.49
C ALA A 224 27.83 39.66 10.49
N HIS A 225 28.87 38.92 10.10
CA HIS A 225 28.76 37.79 9.17
C HIS A 225 27.96 36.63 9.78
N ARG A 226 28.18 36.34 11.08
CA ARG A 226 27.39 35.33 11.81
C ARG A 226 25.92 35.72 11.90
N ARG A 227 25.63 37.01 12.16
CA ARG A 227 24.25 37.53 12.19
C ARG A 227 23.55 37.35 10.84
N GLN A 228 24.21 37.69 9.74
CA GLN A 228 23.66 37.49 8.39
C GLN A 228 23.37 36.02 8.08
N LEU A 229 24.31 35.12 8.40
CA LEU A 229 24.10 33.67 8.22
C LEU A 229 22.96 33.15 9.10
N ARG A 230 22.86 33.57 10.37
CA ARG A 230 21.73 33.20 11.25
C ARG A 230 20.38 33.62 10.65
N ILE A 231 20.27 34.83 10.12
CA ILE A 231 19.04 35.31 9.48
C ILE A 231 18.71 34.46 8.24
N ARG A 232 19.70 34.16 7.38
CA ARG A 232 19.49 33.32 6.19
C ARG A 232 19.05 31.90 6.54
N TRP A 233 19.69 31.28 7.53
CA TRP A 233 19.34 29.93 7.99
C TRP A 233 17.99 29.91 8.69
N ALA A 234 17.68 30.91 9.54
CA ALA A 234 16.37 31.05 10.16
C ALA A 234 15.26 31.28 9.11
N GLY A 235 15.54 32.08 8.08
CA GLY A 235 14.64 32.26 6.95
C GLY A 235 14.40 30.96 6.20
N ALA A 236 15.45 30.24 5.83
CA ALA A 236 15.33 28.95 5.14
C ALA A 236 14.59 27.89 5.99
N ALA A 237 14.92 27.79 7.28
CA ALA A 237 14.25 26.89 8.22
C ALA A 237 12.77 27.28 8.41
N GLY A 238 12.49 28.58 8.53
CA GLY A 238 11.13 29.12 8.61
C GLY A 238 10.31 28.79 7.37
N THR A 239 10.84 29.04 6.18
CA THR A 239 10.19 28.66 4.91
C THR A 239 9.94 27.16 4.84
N GLY A 240 10.93 26.34 5.21
CA GLY A 240 10.79 24.88 5.26
C GLY A 240 9.69 24.44 6.23
N ALA A 241 9.67 24.99 7.45
CA ALA A 241 8.63 24.71 8.43
C ALA A 241 7.25 25.14 7.95
N SER A 242 7.12 26.34 7.36
CA SER A 242 5.85 26.81 6.78
C SER A 242 5.37 25.90 5.66
N LEU A 243 6.25 25.45 4.77
CA LEU A 243 5.87 24.49 3.72
C LEU A 243 5.42 23.14 4.31
N MET A 244 6.07 22.65 5.36
CA MET A 244 5.65 21.43 6.05
C MET A 244 4.31 21.61 6.76
N VAL A 245 4.05 22.78 7.36
CA VAL A 245 2.75 23.09 7.97
C VAL A 245 1.67 23.17 6.90
N VAL A 246 1.90 23.89 5.80
CA VAL A 246 0.96 23.98 4.68
C VAL A 246 0.67 22.60 4.10
N LEU A 247 1.70 21.78 3.89
CA LEU A 247 1.53 20.41 3.41
C LEU A 247 0.78 19.56 4.42
N GLY A 248 1.10 19.66 5.71
CA GLY A 248 0.41 18.95 6.78
C GLY A 248 -1.07 19.33 6.88
N VAL A 249 -1.38 20.63 6.81
CA VAL A 249 -2.77 21.14 6.78
C VAL A 249 -3.48 20.68 5.50
N ALA A 250 -2.81 20.72 4.35
CA ALA A 250 -3.38 20.24 3.09
C ALA A 250 -3.67 18.73 3.14
N VAL A 251 -2.83 17.93 3.80
CA VAL A 251 -3.05 16.49 4.00
C VAL A 251 -4.16 16.21 5.00
N VAL A 252 -4.21 16.93 6.12
CA VAL A 252 -5.28 16.78 7.13
C VAL A 252 -6.63 17.25 6.57
N GLY A 253 -6.62 18.33 5.79
CA GLY A 253 -7.78 18.86 5.09
C GLY A 253 -8.07 18.18 3.75
N ALA A 254 -7.25 17.21 3.33
CA ALA A 254 -7.49 16.45 2.11
C ALA A 254 -8.74 15.61 2.33
N GLN A 255 -9.85 16.08 1.79
CA GLN A 255 -11.04 15.27 1.68
C GLN A 255 -10.73 14.10 0.75
N GLN A 256 -11.19 12.90 1.12
CA GLN A 256 -11.15 11.81 0.16
C GLN A 256 -11.87 12.28 -1.12
N PRO A 257 -11.33 11.96 -2.31
CA PRO A 257 -12.01 12.28 -3.55
C PRO A 257 -13.47 11.84 -3.41
N ALA A 258 -14.40 12.74 -3.73
CA ALA A 258 -15.81 12.39 -3.69
C ALA A 258 -15.95 11.04 -4.42
N PRO A 259 -16.61 10.04 -3.80
CA PRO A 259 -16.86 8.77 -4.46
C PRO A 259 -17.37 9.10 -5.86
N PRO A 260 -16.87 8.42 -6.91
CA PRO A 260 -17.34 8.63 -8.27
C PRO A 260 -18.85 8.81 -8.31
N SER A 261 -19.38 9.67 -9.17
CA SER A 261 -20.79 10.11 -9.14
C SER A 261 -21.81 8.96 -9.02
N TYR A 262 -21.47 7.76 -9.48
CA TYR A 262 -22.26 6.53 -9.33
C TYR A 262 -22.34 5.97 -7.90
N LEU A 263 -21.36 6.21 -7.02
CA LEU A 263 -21.39 5.87 -5.58
C LEU A 263 -22.09 6.95 -4.76
N SER A 264 -22.03 8.21 -5.18
CA SER A 264 -22.71 9.33 -4.49
C SER A 264 -24.24 9.22 -4.60
N SER A 265 -24.76 8.69 -5.71
CA SER A 265 -26.18 8.35 -5.87
C SER A 265 -26.64 7.15 -5.02
N LEU A 266 -25.72 6.39 -4.42
CA LEU A 266 -26.02 5.24 -3.56
C LEU A 266 -25.95 5.60 -2.06
N SER A 267 -25.23 6.67 -1.71
CA SER A 267 -25.10 7.17 -0.33
C SER A 267 -26.41 7.76 0.21
N SER A 268 -27.35 8.13 -0.67
CA SER A 268 -28.69 8.60 -0.33
C SER A 268 -29.64 7.51 0.16
N VAL A 269 -29.27 6.23 0.10
CA VAL A 269 -30.11 5.11 0.58
C VAL A 269 -30.04 4.92 2.10
N HIS A 270 -29.17 5.65 2.80
CA HIS A 270 -29.08 5.60 4.28
C HIS A 270 -30.10 6.47 5.04
N ALA A 271 -31.17 6.95 4.40
CA ALA A 271 -32.18 7.75 5.08
C ALA A 271 -33.60 7.55 4.54
N THR A 272 -34.20 6.40 4.83
CA THR A 272 -35.67 6.32 5.03
C THR A 272 -36.00 5.18 5.99
N ALA A 273 -36.17 5.53 7.26
CA ALA A 273 -37.05 4.78 8.13
C ALA A 273 -38.43 4.71 7.46
N VAL A 274 -38.95 3.50 7.25
CA VAL A 274 -40.30 3.27 6.78
C VAL A 274 -41.27 3.71 7.87
N GLY A 275 -41.73 4.95 7.78
CA GLY A 275 -42.92 5.44 8.48
C GLY A 275 -44.11 5.36 7.52
N GLY A 276 -45.05 4.46 7.79
CA GLY A 276 -46.26 4.29 6.99
C GLY A 276 -47.14 5.54 6.98
N GLY A 277 -47.73 5.82 5.81
CA GLY A 277 -48.74 6.86 5.62
C GLY A 277 -49.31 6.79 4.20
N SER A 278 -50.60 6.50 4.12
CA SER A 278 -51.40 6.11 2.95
C SER A 278 -51.68 7.20 1.90
N THR A 279 -51.77 6.74 0.63
CA THR A 279 -52.69 7.12 -0.47
C THR A 279 -52.76 8.56 -1.02
N GLY A 280 -52.52 8.68 -2.32
CA GLY A 280 -53.14 9.69 -3.22
C GLY A 280 -52.28 10.09 -4.43
N PRO A 281 -52.72 9.91 -5.70
CA PRO A 281 -51.94 10.30 -6.88
C PRO A 281 -52.22 11.76 -7.29
N GLY A 282 -51.17 12.54 -7.55
CA GLY A 282 -51.28 13.94 -7.99
C GLY A 282 -50.04 14.42 -8.78
N VAL A 283 -50.33 14.92 -9.98
CA VAL A 283 -49.49 15.37 -11.11
C VAL A 283 -48.45 16.47 -10.76
N PRO A 284 -47.31 16.58 -11.49
CA PRO A 284 -46.23 17.52 -11.21
C PRO A 284 -46.52 18.96 -11.66
N ALA A 285 -46.08 19.96 -10.89
CA ALA A 285 -46.04 21.37 -11.32
C ALA A 285 -44.76 22.10 -10.87
N ALA A 286 -44.37 23.03 -11.72
CA ALA A 286 -43.03 23.56 -11.93
C ALA A 286 -42.70 24.86 -11.15
N SER A 287 -41.40 25.06 -10.94
CA SER A 287 -40.59 26.29 -11.06
C SER A 287 -40.99 27.65 -10.44
N SER A 288 -40.01 28.21 -9.71
CA SER A 288 -39.59 29.65 -9.60
C SER A 288 -40.11 30.48 -8.39
N PRO A 289 -39.52 31.66 -8.07
CA PRO A 289 -38.26 31.84 -7.34
C PRO A 289 -38.37 32.82 -6.12
N GLN A 290 -37.24 32.97 -5.40
CA GLN A 290 -36.87 33.92 -4.31
C GLN A 290 -37.61 35.28 -4.24
N PRO A 291 -37.58 35.96 -3.08
CA PRO A 291 -36.57 37.02 -2.93
C PRO A 291 -35.94 37.18 -1.53
N SER A 292 -34.75 37.78 -1.56
CA SER A 292 -33.85 38.15 -0.47
C SER A 292 -34.39 39.30 0.40
N ALA A 293 -33.99 39.35 1.68
CA ALA A 293 -33.80 40.60 2.40
C ALA A 293 -32.71 40.46 3.48
N SER A 294 -31.70 41.30 3.35
CA SER A 294 -30.56 41.54 4.21
C SER A 294 -30.89 42.51 5.36
N GLY A 295 -30.24 42.33 6.51
CA GLY A 295 -30.22 43.30 7.61
C GLY A 295 -29.16 42.94 8.65
N GLU A 296 -28.02 43.63 8.60
CA GLU A 296 -27.00 43.78 9.67
C GLU A 296 -27.66 44.49 10.89
N THR A 297 -27.23 44.41 12.16
CA THR A 297 -25.89 44.74 12.71
C THR A 297 -25.73 44.28 14.18
N GLN A 298 -24.55 43.73 14.48
CA GLN A 298 -23.68 43.79 15.69
C GLN A 298 -24.21 43.96 17.14
N GLY A 299 -23.61 43.16 18.06
CA GLY A 299 -23.36 43.59 19.44
C GLY A 299 -22.88 42.53 20.46
N GLY A 300 -21.57 42.29 20.56
CA GLY A 300 -20.88 42.00 21.84
C GLY A 300 -20.56 40.54 22.23
N PRO A 301 -19.50 40.30 23.05
CA PRO A 301 -18.64 39.11 22.96
C PRO A 301 -18.83 38.12 24.12
N GLN A 302 -18.67 36.81 23.86
CA GLN A 302 -18.29 35.90 24.94
C GLN A 302 -17.66 34.59 24.47
N SER A 303 -16.48 34.34 25.07
CA SER A 303 -15.73 33.10 25.16
C SER A 303 -16.61 31.90 25.49
N ALA A 304 -16.50 30.82 24.72
CA ALA A 304 -16.64 29.45 25.22
C ALA A 304 -16.08 28.44 24.20
N ALA A 305 -15.11 27.66 24.64
CA ALA A 305 -14.78 26.37 24.02
C ALA A 305 -16.04 25.47 23.99
N PRO A 306 -16.25 24.63 22.96
CA PRO A 306 -17.18 23.53 23.09
C PRO A 306 -16.45 22.37 23.76
N SER A 307 -16.79 22.18 25.03
CA SER A 307 -16.58 20.95 25.78
C SER A 307 -17.09 19.75 24.99
N GLN A 308 -16.32 18.67 25.09
CA GLN A 308 -16.77 17.31 24.85
C GLN A 308 -18.02 17.05 25.71
N THR A 309 -19.11 16.65 25.07
CA THR A 309 -20.24 15.96 25.72
C THR A 309 -20.71 14.84 24.78
N PRO A 310 -21.05 13.66 25.33
CA PRO A 310 -20.87 12.37 24.66
C PRO A 310 -21.90 12.07 23.58
N ALA A 311 -21.52 11.10 22.75
CA ALA A 311 -22.41 10.28 21.94
C ALA A 311 -23.74 10.03 22.67
N SER A 312 -24.81 10.59 22.13
CA SER A 312 -26.18 10.25 22.52
C SER A 312 -26.46 8.86 21.98
N THR A 313 -26.30 7.86 22.84
CA THR A 313 -26.93 6.54 22.72
C THR A 313 -28.45 6.75 22.72
N ARG A 314 -29.05 6.85 21.53
CA ARG A 314 -30.49 6.62 21.40
C ARG A 314 -30.70 5.10 21.46
N PRO A 315 -31.64 4.59 22.27
CA PRO A 315 -32.01 3.18 22.24
C PRO A 315 -32.54 2.88 20.84
N THR A 316 -31.87 2.00 20.11
CA THR A 316 -32.45 1.39 18.92
C THR A 316 -33.63 0.53 19.37
N ASP A 317 -34.80 0.80 18.81
CA ASP A 317 -35.99 -0.04 18.98
C ASP A 317 -35.61 -1.52 18.76
N PRO A 318 -36.08 -2.46 19.61
CA PRO A 318 -35.92 -3.88 19.40
C PRO A 318 -36.90 -4.34 18.32
N GLN A 319 -36.71 -3.90 17.08
CA GLN A 319 -37.53 -4.33 15.95
C GLN A 319 -36.71 -5.20 14.98
N SER A 320 -37.00 -6.51 15.08
CA SER A 320 -36.61 -7.62 14.20
C SER A 320 -35.12 -7.73 13.89
N SER A 321 -34.46 -8.71 14.52
CA SER A 321 -33.31 -9.37 13.88
C SER A 321 -33.77 -9.84 12.50
N GLY A 322 -33.39 -9.10 11.45
CA GLY A 322 -33.64 -9.55 10.08
C GLY A 322 -33.17 -10.99 9.95
N ALA A 323 -33.95 -11.85 9.28
CA ALA A 323 -33.58 -13.25 9.12
C ALA A 323 -32.23 -13.42 8.41
N VAL A 324 -31.74 -12.35 7.76
CA VAL A 324 -30.48 -12.30 7.03
C VAL A 324 -29.64 -11.12 7.51
N THR A 325 -28.40 -11.37 7.88
CA THR A 325 -27.39 -10.33 8.11
C THR A 325 -26.37 -10.38 6.97
N ALA A 326 -25.96 -9.24 6.41
CA ALA A 326 -24.89 -9.18 5.43
C ALA A 326 -23.80 -8.20 5.87
N ILE A 327 -22.54 -8.66 5.86
CA ILE A 327 -21.36 -7.86 6.14
C ILE A 327 -20.49 -7.86 4.88
N GLY A 328 -20.09 -6.68 4.40
CA GLY A 328 -19.26 -6.63 3.20
C GLY A 328 -18.51 -5.33 2.94
N ASP A 329 -17.73 -5.34 1.88
CA ASP A 329 -16.93 -4.20 1.46
C ASP A 329 -17.63 -3.36 0.36
N SER A 330 -16.85 -2.54 -0.36
CA SER A 330 -17.37 -1.59 -1.36
C SER A 330 -18.21 -2.26 -2.46
N VAL A 331 -17.95 -3.53 -2.80
CA VAL A 331 -18.73 -4.24 -3.82
C VAL A 331 -20.15 -4.50 -3.33
N MET A 332 -20.29 -5.03 -2.10
CA MET A 332 -21.59 -5.23 -1.48
C MET A 332 -22.30 -3.89 -1.21
N ALA A 333 -21.57 -2.86 -0.79
CA ALA A 333 -22.11 -1.52 -0.61
C ALA A 333 -22.69 -0.96 -1.92
N GLY A 334 -22.03 -1.25 -3.05
CA GLY A 334 -22.50 -0.88 -4.38
C GLY A 334 -23.84 -1.52 -4.78
N ALA A 335 -24.15 -2.71 -4.26
CA ALA A 335 -25.40 -3.43 -4.53
C ALA A 335 -26.42 -3.38 -3.37
N ALA A 336 -26.14 -2.63 -2.30
CA ALA A 336 -26.95 -2.66 -1.07
C ALA A 336 -28.42 -2.31 -1.30
N GLY A 337 -28.71 -1.33 -2.17
CA GLY A 337 -30.07 -0.95 -2.50
C GLY A 337 -30.87 -2.07 -3.19
N VAL A 338 -30.26 -2.76 -4.15
CA VAL A 338 -30.90 -3.89 -4.87
C VAL A 338 -31.06 -5.09 -3.93
N LEU A 339 -30.05 -5.38 -3.11
CA LEU A 339 -30.12 -6.44 -2.10
C LEU A 339 -31.26 -6.22 -1.09
N GLN A 340 -31.48 -5.00 -0.63
CA GLN A 340 -32.59 -4.68 0.28
C GLN A 340 -33.95 -4.81 -0.40
N GLN A 341 -34.05 -4.57 -1.71
CA GLN A 341 -35.28 -4.76 -2.47
C GLN A 341 -35.62 -6.26 -2.63
N GLU A 342 -34.63 -7.09 -2.89
CA GLU A 342 -34.82 -8.54 -3.07
C GLU A 342 -34.93 -9.34 -1.77
N ILE A 343 -34.27 -8.86 -0.71
CA ILE A 343 -34.23 -9.51 0.59
C ILE A 343 -34.81 -8.55 1.61
N SER A 344 -36.14 -8.52 1.71
CA SER A 344 -36.86 -7.62 2.64
C SER A 344 -36.51 -7.80 4.12
N THR A 345 -35.93 -8.94 4.50
CA THR A 345 -35.47 -9.24 5.86
C THR A 345 -33.98 -8.97 6.07
N LEU A 346 -33.32 -8.23 5.17
CA LEU A 346 -31.88 -8.00 5.20
C LEU A 346 -31.50 -6.87 6.17
N ASN A 347 -30.57 -7.17 7.07
CA ASN A 347 -29.80 -6.17 7.79
C ASN A 347 -28.37 -6.17 7.24
N ILE A 348 -27.91 -5.04 6.70
CA ILE A 348 -26.66 -4.95 5.94
C ILE A 348 -25.73 -3.92 6.55
N ASP A 349 -24.48 -4.31 6.79
CA ASP A 349 -23.38 -3.41 7.04
C ASP A 349 -22.32 -3.59 5.95
N ALA A 350 -22.30 -2.66 5.00
CA ALA A 350 -21.29 -2.63 3.96
C ALA A 350 -20.60 -1.27 3.88
N GLU A 351 -19.27 -1.27 3.84
CA GLU A 351 -18.48 -0.03 3.88
C GLU A 351 -17.37 -0.04 2.84
N ILE A 352 -17.14 1.12 2.22
CA ILE A 352 -16.06 1.32 1.26
C ILE A 352 -14.71 1.04 1.95
N GLY A 353 -13.91 0.14 1.36
CA GLY A 353 -12.58 -0.19 1.87
C GLY A 353 -12.57 -1.13 3.08
N MET A 354 -13.70 -1.75 3.44
CA MET A 354 -13.76 -2.69 4.57
C MET A 354 -12.72 -3.82 4.42
N GLN A 355 -11.93 -4.03 5.48
CA GLN A 355 -10.94 -5.09 5.59
C GLN A 355 -11.51 -6.27 6.40
N PRO A 356 -11.02 -7.51 6.20
CA PRO A 356 -11.50 -8.69 6.94
C PRO A 356 -11.46 -8.54 8.47
N ALA A 357 -10.44 -7.87 9.03
CA ALA A 357 -10.35 -7.61 10.47
C ALA A 357 -11.51 -6.77 11.00
N LYS A 358 -11.90 -5.70 10.27
CA LYS A 358 -13.05 -4.87 10.63
C LYS A 358 -14.37 -5.64 10.51
N ALA A 359 -14.49 -6.51 9.50
CA ALA A 359 -15.65 -7.37 9.36
C ALA A 359 -15.80 -8.34 10.55
N ILE A 360 -14.69 -8.91 11.06
CA ILE A 360 -14.70 -9.75 12.27
C ILE A 360 -15.20 -8.97 13.48
N ASP A 361 -14.70 -7.75 13.69
CA ASP A 361 -15.14 -6.89 14.81
C ASP A 361 -16.63 -6.57 14.72
N LEU A 362 -17.14 -6.35 13.51
CA LEU A 362 -18.55 -6.07 13.29
C LEU A 362 -19.44 -7.31 13.48
N LEU A 363 -19.00 -8.48 13.01
CA LEU A 363 -19.66 -9.75 13.27
C LEU A 363 -19.72 -10.03 14.78
N ARG A 364 -18.63 -9.73 15.51
CA ARG A 364 -18.57 -9.88 16.97
C ARG A 364 -19.56 -8.94 17.66
N ALA A 365 -19.58 -7.66 17.27
CA ALA A 365 -20.55 -6.70 17.80
C ALA A 365 -22.00 -7.12 17.53
N ARG A 366 -22.32 -7.59 16.31
CA ARG A 366 -23.66 -8.09 15.95
C ARG A 366 -24.04 -9.33 16.73
N ARG A 367 -23.10 -10.27 16.93
CA ARG A 367 -23.31 -11.46 17.78
C ARG A 367 -23.64 -11.07 19.21
N ASP A 368 -22.81 -10.22 19.81
CA ASP A 368 -22.93 -9.82 21.21
C ASP A 368 -24.22 -9.02 21.45
N ALA A 369 -24.72 -8.32 20.42
CA ALA A 369 -26.01 -7.64 20.43
C ALA A 369 -27.22 -8.55 20.11
N GLY A 370 -27.02 -9.83 19.80
CA GLY A 370 -28.11 -10.74 19.38
C GLY A 370 -28.76 -10.36 18.03
N GLN A 371 -28.00 -9.72 17.15
CA GLN A 371 -28.47 -9.16 15.88
C GLN A 371 -28.03 -9.97 14.64
N LEU A 372 -27.45 -11.15 14.83
CA LEU A 372 -27.15 -12.06 13.73
C LEU A 372 -28.41 -12.79 13.27
N GLY A 373 -28.68 -12.75 11.97
CA GLY A 373 -29.74 -13.51 11.33
C GLY A 373 -29.43 -15.02 11.25
N GLN A 374 -30.43 -15.79 10.81
CA GLN A 374 -30.28 -17.23 10.56
C GLN A 374 -29.39 -17.53 9.35
N VAL A 375 -29.29 -16.56 8.43
CA VAL A 375 -28.33 -16.57 7.32
C VAL A 375 -27.42 -15.36 7.47
N VAL A 376 -26.11 -15.58 7.47
CA VAL A 376 -25.11 -14.50 7.45
C VAL A 376 -24.36 -14.53 6.12
N VAL A 377 -24.35 -13.41 5.40
CA VAL A 377 -23.61 -13.25 4.14
C VAL A 377 -22.36 -12.42 4.41
N VAL A 378 -21.20 -12.90 3.96
CA VAL A 378 -19.91 -12.23 4.10
C VAL A 378 -19.28 -12.03 2.72
N HIS A 379 -18.98 -10.77 2.37
CA HIS A 379 -18.22 -10.45 1.16
C HIS A 379 -17.13 -9.42 1.46
N VAL A 380 -15.94 -9.91 1.81
CA VAL A 380 -14.76 -9.09 2.06
C VAL A 380 -13.53 -9.72 1.41
N GLY A 381 -12.55 -8.89 1.07
CA GLY A 381 -11.32 -9.30 0.39
C GLY A 381 -11.09 -8.62 -0.95
N ASN A 382 -12.00 -7.75 -1.42
CA ASN A 382 -11.76 -6.93 -2.60
C ASN A 382 -10.69 -5.85 -2.32
N ASN A 383 -10.56 -5.45 -1.05
CA ASN A 383 -9.71 -4.35 -0.61
C ASN A 383 -8.38 -4.77 0.03
N GLY A 384 -8.08 -6.07 0.13
CA GLY A 384 -6.86 -6.56 0.77
C GLY A 384 -6.83 -8.08 0.92
N VAL A 385 -5.73 -8.59 1.47
CA VAL A 385 -5.52 -10.03 1.70
C VAL A 385 -6.51 -10.54 2.75
N PHE A 386 -7.13 -11.68 2.48
CA PHE A 386 -7.99 -12.43 3.39
C PHE A 386 -7.34 -13.78 3.70
N THR A 387 -7.19 -14.07 4.98
CA THR A 387 -6.29 -15.09 5.50
C THR A 387 -7.08 -16.26 6.07
N SER A 388 -6.51 -17.48 6.05
CA SER A 388 -7.20 -18.65 6.61
C SER A 388 -7.53 -18.48 8.09
N ALA A 389 -6.66 -17.83 8.86
CA ALA A 389 -6.90 -17.56 10.28
C ALA A 389 -8.08 -16.59 10.50
N GLN A 390 -8.20 -15.56 9.65
CA GLN A 390 -9.36 -14.65 9.69
C GLN A 390 -10.65 -15.38 9.30
N PHE A 391 -10.59 -16.29 8.32
CA PHE A 391 -11.75 -17.11 7.95
C PHE A 391 -12.21 -17.96 9.15
N ASP A 392 -11.25 -18.64 9.80
CA ASP A 392 -11.54 -19.45 10.98
C ASP A 392 -12.05 -18.61 12.15
N GLU A 393 -11.51 -17.40 12.37
CA GLU A 393 -12.00 -16.47 13.39
C GLU A 393 -13.44 -15.99 13.09
N MET A 394 -13.76 -15.67 11.83
CA MET A 394 -15.14 -15.35 11.43
C MET A 394 -16.09 -16.50 11.75
N MET A 395 -15.69 -17.74 11.42
CA MET A 395 -16.52 -18.92 11.71
C MET A 395 -16.67 -19.21 13.20
N GLN A 396 -15.64 -18.92 14.01
CA GLN A 396 -15.74 -18.97 15.48
C GLN A 396 -16.72 -17.93 16.02
N VAL A 397 -16.68 -16.69 15.50
CA VAL A 397 -17.65 -15.65 15.86
C VAL A 397 -19.06 -16.06 15.43
N LEU A 398 -19.20 -16.70 14.28
CA LEU A 398 -20.47 -17.17 13.70
C LEU A 398 -20.91 -18.55 14.20
N SER A 399 -20.34 -19.03 15.31
CA SER A 399 -20.78 -20.27 15.94
C SER A 399 -22.27 -20.19 16.28
N GLY A 400 -23.07 -21.16 15.80
CA GLY A 400 -24.51 -21.20 16.03
C GLY A 400 -25.35 -20.53 14.95
N VAL A 401 -24.75 -19.86 13.95
CA VAL A 401 -25.47 -19.41 12.76
C VAL A 401 -25.72 -20.62 11.84
N PRO A 402 -26.98 -20.94 11.46
CA PRO A 402 -27.28 -22.11 10.65
C PRO A 402 -26.67 -22.09 9.25
N THR A 403 -26.57 -20.92 8.62
CA THR A 403 -25.96 -20.80 7.28
C THR A 403 -25.11 -19.55 7.18
N VAL A 404 -23.86 -19.73 6.78
CA VAL A 404 -22.93 -18.66 6.46
C VAL A 404 -22.57 -18.74 4.98
N LEU A 405 -22.88 -17.68 4.24
CA LEU A 405 -22.61 -17.56 2.80
C LEU A 405 -21.38 -16.67 2.62
N PHE A 406 -20.29 -17.23 2.10
CA PHE A 406 -19.12 -16.46 1.70
C PHE A 406 -19.17 -16.18 0.20
N VAL A 407 -19.14 -14.92 -0.18
CA VAL A 407 -19.04 -14.51 -1.58
C VAL A 407 -17.56 -14.35 -1.94
N ASN A 408 -17.12 -15.06 -2.98
CA ASN A 408 -15.74 -14.96 -3.45
C ASN A 408 -15.50 -13.68 -4.25
N VAL A 409 -14.23 -13.27 -4.33
CA VAL A 409 -13.87 -11.94 -4.83
C VAL A 409 -13.55 -11.97 -6.32
N LYS A 410 -13.97 -10.91 -7.02
CA LYS A 410 -13.52 -10.60 -8.37
C LYS A 410 -12.89 -9.21 -8.34
N VAL A 411 -11.57 -9.15 -8.44
CA VAL A 411 -10.80 -7.90 -8.39
C VAL A 411 -9.52 -8.05 -9.24
N PRO A 412 -9.19 -7.10 -10.14
CA PRO A 412 -7.95 -7.16 -10.92
C PRO A 412 -6.74 -6.79 -10.03
N ARG A 413 -6.46 -7.61 -9.02
CA ARG A 413 -5.38 -7.45 -8.04
C ARG A 413 -4.70 -8.79 -7.78
N PRO A 414 -3.39 -8.79 -7.43
CA PRO A 414 -2.64 -10.03 -7.25
C PRO A 414 -3.17 -10.96 -6.15
N TRP A 415 -3.95 -10.43 -5.19
CA TRP A 415 -4.54 -11.21 -4.09
C TRP A 415 -5.88 -11.87 -4.43
N GLU A 416 -6.47 -11.67 -5.63
CA GLU A 416 -7.75 -12.31 -6.00
C GLU A 416 -7.68 -13.84 -5.86
N GLY A 417 -6.71 -14.47 -6.53
CA GLY A 417 -6.51 -15.92 -6.49
C GLY A 417 -6.28 -16.45 -5.07
N PRO A 418 -5.25 -15.95 -4.34
CA PRO A 418 -4.98 -16.38 -2.97
C PRO A 418 -6.18 -16.21 -2.02
N ASN A 419 -6.96 -15.13 -2.12
CA ASN A 419 -8.16 -14.93 -1.32
C ASN A 419 -9.24 -15.95 -1.67
N ASN A 420 -9.45 -16.22 -2.96
CA ASN A 420 -10.43 -17.20 -3.42
C ASN A 420 -10.06 -18.63 -3.00
N ASP A 421 -8.76 -18.96 -2.98
CA ASP A 421 -8.27 -20.24 -2.44
C ASP A 421 -8.55 -20.36 -0.94
N VAL A 422 -8.34 -19.28 -0.16
CA VAL A 422 -8.68 -19.23 1.27
C VAL A 422 -10.18 -19.43 1.49
N LEU A 423 -11.03 -18.77 0.69
CA LEU A 423 -12.49 -18.90 0.79
C LEU A 423 -12.96 -20.31 0.44
N ALA A 424 -12.50 -20.86 -0.69
CA ALA A 424 -12.87 -22.20 -1.13
C ALA A 424 -12.38 -23.29 -0.14
N GLY A 425 -11.12 -23.19 0.29
CA GLY A 425 -10.56 -24.07 1.32
C GLY A 425 -11.24 -23.89 2.67
N GLY A 426 -11.64 -22.66 3.01
CA GLY A 426 -12.35 -22.29 4.22
C GLY A 426 -13.70 -22.96 4.35
N VAL A 427 -14.59 -22.76 3.37
CA VAL A 427 -15.96 -23.30 3.42
C VAL A 427 -15.98 -24.82 3.52
N SER A 428 -14.99 -25.52 2.92
CA SER A 428 -14.90 -26.98 2.99
C SER A 428 -14.68 -27.53 4.40
N ARG A 429 -14.19 -26.69 5.33
CA ARG A 429 -13.93 -27.07 6.73
C ARG A 429 -15.14 -26.92 7.66
N TYR A 430 -16.20 -26.23 7.23
CA TYR A 430 -17.35 -25.91 8.09
C TYR A 430 -18.66 -26.28 7.39
N SER A 431 -19.45 -27.15 8.01
CA SER A 431 -20.68 -27.69 7.40
C SER A 431 -21.79 -26.66 7.17
N ASN A 432 -21.78 -25.58 7.95
CA ASN A 432 -22.73 -24.46 7.81
C ASN A 432 -22.21 -23.35 6.88
N ALA A 433 -21.00 -23.47 6.33
CA ALA A 433 -20.43 -22.48 5.42
C ALA A 433 -20.61 -22.91 3.95
N LYS A 434 -21.00 -21.97 3.08
CA LYS A 434 -21.18 -22.20 1.64
C LYS A 434 -20.51 -21.10 0.84
N LEU A 435 -19.92 -21.46 -0.29
CA LEU A 435 -19.31 -20.51 -1.23
C LEU A 435 -20.33 -20.06 -2.28
N LEU A 436 -20.44 -18.74 -2.46
CA LEU A 436 -21.12 -18.09 -3.58
C LEU A 436 -20.06 -17.62 -4.57
N ASP A 437 -20.07 -18.21 -5.77
CA ASP A 437 -19.01 -18.03 -6.77
C ASP A 437 -19.24 -16.81 -7.67
N TRP A 438 -19.30 -15.62 -7.07
CA TRP A 438 -19.40 -14.35 -7.78
C TRP A 438 -18.29 -14.17 -8.84
N ARG A 439 -17.07 -14.63 -8.57
CA ARG A 439 -15.94 -14.56 -9.48
C ARG A 439 -16.24 -15.28 -10.79
N ARG A 440 -16.75 -16.51 -10.75
CA ARG A 440 -17.12 -17.24 -11.97
C ARG A 440 -18.27 -16.57 -12.72
N GLU A 441 -19.29 -16.09 -12.01
CA GLU A 441 -20.45 -15.44 -12.63
C GLU A 441 -20.10 -14.12 -13.33
N SER A 442 -18.99 -13.47 -12.93
CA SER A 442 -18.63 -12.12 -13.39
C SER A 442 -17.33 -12.02 -14.21
N GLU A 443 -16.44 -13.02 -14.19
CA GLU A 443 -15.09 -12.93 -14.79
C GLU A 443 -15.08 -12.54 -16.29
N ASN A 444 -16.03 -13.05 -17.07
CA ASN A 444 -16.11 -12.82 -18.52
C ASN A 444 -17.15 -11.75 -18.91
N ARG A 445 -17.53 -10.90 -17.95
CA ARG A 445 -18.62 -9.94 -18.08
C ARG A 445 -18.15 -8.52 -17.70
N PRO A 446 -17.27 -7.89 -18.51
CA PRO A 446 -16.80 -6.54 -18.24
C PRO A 446 -17.93 -5.49 -18.26
N ASP A 447 -19.07 -5.81 -18.88
CA ASP A 447 -20.29 -5.01 -18.88
C ASP A 447 -20.92 -4.85 -17.48
N LEU A 448 -20.59 -5.72 -16.52
CA LEU A 448 -21.09 -5.62 -15.14
C LEU A 448 -20.31 -4.61 -14.28
N PHE A 449 -19.17 -4.13 -14.76
CA PHE A 449 -18.23 -3.33 -13.97
C PHE A 449 -17.99 -1.94 -14.57
N TRP A 450 -17.68 -0.98 -13.72
CA TRP A 450 -17.05 0.26 -14.14
C TRP A 450 -15.61 0.00 -14.58
N ASP A 451 -14.93 1.04 -15.08
CA ASP A 451 -13.59 0.93 -15.70
C ASP A 451 -12.50 0.41 -14.74
N ASP A 452 -12.75 0.43 -13.43
CA ASP A 452 -11.85 -0.14 -12.43
C ASP A 452 -11.89 -1.67 -12.35
N GLY A 453 -12.89 -2.31 -12.98
CA GLY A 453 -13.08 -3.75 -12.98
C GLY A 453 -13.46 -4.36 -11.63
N ILE A 454 -13.96 -3.52 -10.69
CA ILE A 454 -14.30 -3.88 -9.31
C ILE A 454 -15.74 -3.44 -8.98
N HIS A 455 -16.07 -2.17 -9.21
CA HIS A 455 -17.36 -1.63 -8.78
C HIS A 455 -18.45 -1.91 -9.83
N LEU A 456 -19.65 -2.21 -9.33
CA LEU A 456 -20.75 -2.73 -10.13
C LEU A 456 -21.52 -1.61 -10.87
N ARG A 457 -21.77 -1.83 -12.15
CA ARG A 457 -22.83 -1.16 -12.93
C ARG A 457 -24.21 -1.69 -12.52
N PRO A 458 -25.32 -1.03 -12.87
CA PRO A 458 -26.67 -1.48 -12.49
C PRO A 458 -26.94 -2.97 -12.80
N GLU A 459 -26.53 -3.45 -13.97
CA GLU A 459 -26.66 -4.86 -14.37
C GLU A 459 -25.83 -5.80 -13.48
N GLY A 460 -24.63 -5.34 -13.06
CA GLY A 460 -23.78 -6.04 -12.09
C GLY A 460 -24.39 -6.09 -10.69
N GLN A 461 -25.03 -5.00 -10.26
CA GLN A 461 -25.72 -4.93 -8.97
C GLN A 461 -26.89 -5.92 -8.93
N GLN A 462 -27.66 -5.99 -10.02
CA GLN A 462 -28.78 -6.93 -10.17
C GLN A 462 -28.29 -8.38 -10.11
N LEU A 463 -27.33 -8.77 -10.96
CA LEU A 463 -26.82 -10.15 -10.96
C LEU A 463 -26.21 -10.55 -9.60
N TYR A 464 -25.50 -9.62 -8.96
CA TYR A 464 -24.92 -9.83 -7.63
C TYR A 464 -26.00 -10.05 -6.56
N ALA A 465 -27.08 -9.26 -6.61
CA ALA A 465 -28.22 -9.42 -5.71
C ALA A 465 -28.96 -10.74 -5.96
N ASP A 466 -29.28 -11.07 -7.22
CA ASP A 466 -29.95 -12.31 -7.62
C ASP A 466 -29.20 -13.55 -7.10
N LEU A 467 -27.87 -13.54 -7.22
CA LEU A 467 -27.00 -14.62 -6.74
C LEU A 467 -27.14 -14.84 -5.22
N ILE A 468 -27.13 -13.76 -4.45
CA ILE A 468 -27.24 -13.81 -2.99
C ILE A 468 -28.67 -14.18 -2.58
N ALA A 469 -29.68 -13.53 -3.16
CA ALA A 469 -31.08 -13.77 -2.85
C ALA A 469 -31.50 -15.22 -3.15
N GLY A 470 -31.06 -15.79 -4.28
CA GLY A 470 -31.33 -17.18 -4.63
C GLY A 470 -30.78 -18.18 -3.60
N GLN A 471 -29.58 -17.92 -3.06
CA GLN A 471 -28.99 -18.78 -2.02
C GLN A 471 -29.64 -18.58 -0.65
N VAL A 472 -30.00 -17.35 -0.31
CA VAL A 472 -30.76 -17.04 0.91
C VAL A 472 -32.12 -17.76 0.91
N GLN A 473 -32.83 -17.77 -0.21
CA GLN A 473 -34.10 -18.49 -0.35
C GLN A 473 -33.90 -20.01 -0.21
N THR A 474 -32.86 -20.55 -0.84
CA THR A 474 -32.50 -21.98 -0.72
C THR A 474 -32.16 -22.36 0.71
N ALA A 475 -31.44 -21.50 1.44
CA ALA A 475 -31.08 -21.72 2.84
C ALA A 475 -32.30 -21.70 3.76
N LYS A 476 -33.28 -20.82 3.51
CA LYS A 476 -34.55 -20.76 4.26
C LYS A 476 -35.45 -21.98 4.00
N ALA A 477 -35.29 -22.64 2.85
CA ALA A 477 -36.09 -23.82 2.46
C ALA A 477 -35.49 -25.16 2.92
N ALA A 478 -34.27 -25.16 3.46
CA ALA A 478 -33.66 -26.36 4.03
C ALA A 478 -34.32 -26.69 5.39
N PRO A 479 -34.82 -27.92 5.59
CA PRO A 479 -35.61 -28.31 6.76
C PRO A 479 -34.82 -28.34 8.07
#